data_AF-A0A2E0BHW2-F1
#
_entry.id   AF-A0A2E0BHW2-F1
#
_cell.length_a   1.000
_cell.length_b   1.000
_cell.length_c   1.000
_cell.angle_alpha   90.00
_cell.angle_beta   90.00
_cell.angle_gamma   90.00
#
_symmetry.space_group_name_H-M   'P 1'
#
loop_
_entity.id
_entity.type
_entity.pdbx_description
1 polymer ?
#
loop_
_entity_poly.entity_id
_entity_poly.type
_entity_poly.pdbx_seq_one_letter_code
_entity_poly.pdbx_strand_id
1 'polypeptide(L)'
;MNIYLCLQASLLLFLSNTLQAADIQLNEGWVSAPLTKSASTVAAFGVIANLSQQEVSIVGASSDYAEKVQFHRIEHIEGLVKMVLVPSIQIPSKGQVSLTADGVHLMLMGLQKMPWKEDFISIQFDLNNGDEVTHHYELRDRNQTTGKERGDH
;
A
#
# COMPACT_ATOMS: atom_id res chain seq x y z
N MET A 1 5.54 -24.25 67.20
CA MET A 1 6.28 -22.96 67.18
C MET A 1 7.28 -23.02 66.02
N ASN A 2 7.52 -21.87 65.35
CA ASN A 2 8.20 -21.58 64.06
C ASN A 2 7.16 -21.35 62.94
N ILE A 3 6.59 -20.15 62.70
CA ILE A 3 7.06 -18.74 62.65
C ILE A 3 8.11 -18.53 61.56
N TYR A 4 7.65 -18.28 60.32
CA TYR A 4 8.19 -17.48 59.20
C TYR A 4 7.15 -17.64 58.06
N LEU A 5 6.00 -16.98 58.00
CA LEU A 5 5.71 -15.55 57.87
C LEU A 5 6.77 -14.74 57.12
N CYS A 6 6.32 -14.17 55.99
CA CYS A 6 6.82 -13.00 55.25
C CYS A 6 7.86 -13.19 54.12
N LEU A 7 7.51 -12.56 52.98
CA LEU A 7 8.35 -12.12 51.85
C LEU A 7 8.83 -13.22 50.87
N GLN A 8 8.46 -13.27 49.58
CA GLN A 8 7.80 -12.32 48.69
C GLN A 8 7.01 -13.11 47.63
N ALA A 9 5.71 -12.83 47.52
CA ALA A 9 4.94 -13.15 46.33
C ALA A 9 5.36 -12.20 45.20
N SER A 10 6.57 -12.37 44.67
CA SER A 10 6.99 -11.67 43.46
C SER A 10 6.48 -12.46 42.26
N LEU A 11 5.17 -12.42 42.06
CA LEU A 11 4.54 -12.80 40.80
C LEU A 11 5.01 -11.76 39.78
N LEU A 12 6.18 -11.99 39.19
CA LEU A 12 6.62 -11.34 37.98
C LEU A 12 5.63 -11.73 36.88
N LEU A 13 4.55 -10.96 36.78
CA LEU A 13 3.76 -10.83 35.57
C LEU A 13 4.73 -10.29 34.52
N PHE A 14 5.43 -11.20 33.84
CA PHE A 14 6.00 -10.94 32.54
C PHE A 14 4.82 -10.53 31.66
N LEU A 15 4.59 -9.21 31.56
CA LEU A 15 3.84 -8.61 30.47
C LEU A 15 4.57 -9.04 29.21
N SER A 16 4.12 -10.16 28.66
CA SER A 16 4.48 -10.59 27.34
C SER A 16 3.90 -9.52 26.42
N ASN A 17 4.71 -8.52 26.09
CA ASN A 17 4.39 -7.62 24.99
C ASN A 17 4.40 -8.52 23.75
N THR A 18 3.22 -9.06 23.43
CA THR A 18 2.97 -9.64 22.12
C THR A 18 3.19 -8.49 21.14
N LEU A 19 4.37 -8.49 20.51
CA LEU A 19 4.65 -7.63 19.38
C LEU A 19 3.66 -8.03 18.30
N GLN A 20 2.52 -7.34 18.25
CA GLN A 20 1.49 -7.60 17.27
C GLN A 20 2.01 -7.03 15.96
N ALA A 21 2.49 -7.91 15.08
CA ALA A 21 2.90 -7.55 13.73
C ALA A 21 1.75 -6.82 13.02
N ALA A 22 2.08 -5.82 12.19
CA ALA A 22 1.08 -5.16 11.37
C ALA A 22 0.47 -6.20 10.41
N ASP A 23 -0.83 -6.41 10.49
CA ASP A 23 -1.57 -7.32 9.62
C ASP A 23 -2.19 -6.51 8.48
N ILE A 24 -1.38 -6.23 7.46
CA ILE A 24 -1.79 -5.48 6.27
C ILE A 24 -2.06 -6.45 5.13
N GLN A 25 -3.25 -6.33 4.54
CA GLN A 25 -3.62 -7.01 3.32
C GLN A 25 -3.71 -6.03 2.16
N LEU A 26 -3.11 -6.41 1.04
CA LEU A 26 -3.16 -5.69 -0.21
C LEU A 26 -3.98 -6.54 -1.18
N ASN A 27 -5.01 -5.93 -1.76
CA ASN A 27 -5.97 -6.62 -2.60
C ASN A 27 -6.13 -5.88 -3.93
N GLU A 28 -6.39 -6.65 -4.99
CA GLU A 28 -6.76 -6.14 -6.32
C GLU A 28 -5.77 -5.09 -6.86
N GLY A 29 -4.49 -5.24 -6.54
CA GLY A 29 -3.43 -4.34 -6.98
C GLY A 29 -3.25 -4.40 -8.49
N TRP A 30 -3.31 -3.26 -9.17
CA TRP A 30 -3.03 -3.17 -10.60
C TRP A 30 -2.35 -1.86 -11.00
N VAL A 31 -1.62 -1.90 -12.10
CA VAL A 31 -0.87 -0.77 -12.67
C VAL A 31 -1.50 -0.40 -14.02
N SER A 32 -1.70 0.90 -14.23
CA SER A 32 -2.25 1.43 -15.47
C SER A 32 -1.27 1.34 -16.63
N ALA A 33 -1.80 1.13 -17.83
CA ALA A 33 -1.07 1.34 -19.07
C ALA A 33 -0.47 2.77 -19.14
N PRO A 34 0.66 2.96 -19.84
CA PRO A 34 1.26 4.26 -20.00
C PRO A 34 0.38 5.13 -20.89
N LEU A 35 0.28 6.42 -20.56
CA LEU A 35 -0.51 7.36 -21.36
C LEU A 35 0.09 7.57 -22.76
N THR A 36 1.42 7.46 -22.89
CA THR A 36 2.13 7.60 -24.17
C THR A 36 3.23 6.54 -24.28
N LYS A 37 3.68 6.23 -25.50
CA LYS A 37 4.75 5.24 -25.75
C LYS A 37 6.09 5.61 -25.09
N SER A 38 6.30 6.91 -24.81
CA SER A 38 7.51 7.44 -24.18
C SER A 38 7.30 7.82 -22.72
N ALA A 39 6.13 7.55 -22.14
CA ALA A 39 5.88 7.83 -20.73
C ALA A 39 6.81 6.96 -19.88
N SER A 40 7.48 7.58 -18.91
CA SER A 40 8.31 6.90 -17.91
C SER A 40 7.64 6.87 -16.54
N THR A 41 6.35 7.21 -16.49
CA THR A 41 5.53 7.27 -15.29
C THR A 41 4.20 6.61 -15.51
N VAL A 42 3.75 5.79 -14.55
CA VAL A 42 2.44 5.12 -14.53
C VAL A 42 1.82 5.21 -13.14
N ALA A 43 0.50 5.06 -13.07
CA ALA A 43 -0.22 4.99 -11.81
C ALA A 43 -0.47 3.53 -11.40
N ALA A 44 -0.55 3.28 -10.09
CA ALA A 44 -0.99 2.01 -9.54
C ALA A 44 -2.08 2.20 -8.48
N PHE A 45 -2.99 1.23 -8.44
CA PHE A 45 -4.27 1.26 -7.74
C PHE A 45 -4.51 -0.08 -7.05
N GLY A 46 -5.45 -0.12 -6.11
CA GLY A 46 -5.75 -1.32 -5.32
C GLY A 46 -6.43 -0.96 -4.01
N VAL A 47 -6.54 -1.92 -3.10
CA VAL A 47 -7.12 -1.71 -1.77
C VAL A 47 -6.12 -2.18 -0.72
N ILE A 48 -5.90 -1.34 0.29
CA ILE A 48 -5.08 -1.68 1.45
C ILE A 48 -5.97 -1.79 2.67
N ALA A 49 -6.03 -2.97 3.27
CA ALA A 49 -6.79 -3.25 4.49
C ALA A 49 -5.85 -3.47 5.67
N ASN A 50 -6.15 -2.83 6.79
CA ASN A 50 -5.47 -3.05 8.06
C ASN A 50 -6.35 -3.95 8.94
N LEU A 51 -5.95 -5.21 9.06
CA LEU A 51 -6.63 -6.20 9.88
C LEU A 51 -6.14 -6.20 11.32
N SER A 52 -5.16 -5.38 11.67
CA SER A 52 -4.67 -5.27 13.05
C SER A 52 -5.66 -4.51 13.95
N GLN A 53 -5.39 -4.53 15.26
CA GLN A 53 -6.16 -3.79 16.26
C GLN A 53 -5.65 -2.36 16.46
N GLN A 54 -4.58 -1.97 15.75
CA GLN A 54 -3.94 -0.67 15.87
C GLN A 54 -4.02 0.07 14.53
N GLU A 55 -3.94 1.40 14.56
CA GLU A 55 -3.73 2.17 13.35
C GLU A 55 -2.34 1.88 12.79
N VAL A 56 -2.25 1.74 11.46
CA VAL A 56 -0.99 1.56 10.74
C VAL A 56 -0.85 2.70 9.75
N SER A 57 0.36 3.25 9.63
CA SER A 57 0.67 4.24 8.59
C SER A 57 1.66 3.68 7.59
N ILE A 58 1.34 3.84 6.31
CA ILE A 58 2.29 3.59 5.22
C ILE A 58 3.04 4.90 5.00
N VAL A 59 4.36 4.84 5.12
CA VAL A 59 5.25 6.01 5.05
C VAL A 59 6.13 6.02 3.80
N GLY A 60 6.16 4.91 3.06
CA GLY A 60 6.97 4.76 1.87
C GLY A 60 6.44 3.66 0.97
N ALA A 61 6.92 3.69 -0.27
CA ALA A 61 6.77 2.60 -1.21
C ALA A 61 7.98 2.54 -2.14
N SER A 62 8.30 1.35 -2.64
CA SER A 62 9.40 1.12 -3.57
C SER A 62 9.08 -0.02 -4.54
N SER A 63 9.81 -0.08 -5.65
CA SER A 63 9.70 -1.14 -6.65
C SER A 63 10.99 -1.21 -7.47
N ASP A 64 11.44 -2.42 -7.80
CA ASP A 64 12.63 -2.64 -8.64
C ASP A 64 12.46 -2.11 -10.08
N TYR A 65 11.22 -1.80 -10.49
CA TYR A 65 10.88 -1.34 -11.83
C TYR A 65 10.88 0.18 -11.98
N ALA A 66 10.94 0.93 -10.88
CA ALA A 66 10.81 2.38 -10.86
C ALA A 66 11.91 3.03 -10.00
N GLU A 67 12.47 4.14 -10.47
CA GLU A 67 13.40 4.93 -9.67
C GLU A 67 12.74 5.54 -8.44
N LYS A 68 11.43 5.81 -8.51
CA LYS A 68 10.68 6.39 -7.40
C LYS A 68 9.24 5.92 -7.39
N VAL A 69 8.72 5.65 -6.19
CA VAL A 69 7.31 5.39 -5.97
C VAL A 69 6.78 6.39 -4.95
N GLN A 70 5.67 7.04 -5.25
CA GLN A 70 5.10 8.10 -4.41
C GLN A 70 3.59 8.02 -4.33
N PHE A 71 3.01 8.41 -3.19
CA PHE A 71 1.57 8.59 -3.07
C PHE A 71 1.17 9.98 -3.55
N HIS A 72 0.21 10.06 -4.45
CA HIS A 72 -0.32 11.31 -4.99
C HIS A 72 -1.82 11.31 -4.83
N ARG A 73 -2.42 12.49 -4.63
CA ARG A 73 -3.87 12.68 -4.68
C ARG A 73 -4.24 13.77 -5.64
N ILE A 74 -5.46 13.70 -6.17
CA ILE A 74 -6.03 14.78 -6.97
C ILE A 74 -6.70 15.80 -6.03
N GLU A 75 -6.39 17.08 -6.23
CA GLU A 75 -7.08 18.20 -5.59
C GLU A 75 -7.67 19.15 -6.63
N HIS A 76 -8.90 19.61 -6.36
CA HIS A 76 -9.59 20.60 -7.16
C HIS A 76 -9.50 21.94 -6.45
N ILE A 77 -8.61 22.83 -6.93
CA ILE A 77 -8.42 24.16 -6.36
C ILE A 77 -8.83 25.17 -7.43
N GLU A 78 -9.90 25.94 -7.15
CA GLU A 78 -10.35 27.04 -8.03
C GLU A 78 -10.62 26.60 -9.48
N GLY A 79 -11.15 25.39 -9.67
CA GLY A 79 -11.42 24.82 -11.00
C GLY A 79 -10.20 24.20 -11.69
N LEU A 80 -9.03 24.21 -11.06
CA LEU A 80 -7.82 23.53 -11.54
C LEU A 80 -7.65 22.19 -10.83
N VAL A 81 -7.24 21.17 -11.60
CA VAL A 81 -6.86 19.85 -11.10
C VAL A 81 -5.35 19.86 -10.82
N LYS A 82 -4.95 19.53 -9.58
CA LYS A 82 -3.54 19.38 -9.19
C LYS A 82 -3.28 17.99 -8.62
N MET A 83 -2.12 17.41 -8.97
CA MET A 83 -1.59 16.24 -8.27
C MET A 83 -0.75 16.72 -7.10
N VAL A 84 -1.09 16.28 -5.90
CA VAL A 84 -0.42 16.67 -4.66
C VAL A 84 0.23 15.44 -4.03
N LEU A 85 1.51 15.57 -3.69
CA LEU A 85 2.26 14.53 -2.98
C LEU A 85 1.64 14.29 -1.60
N VAL A 86 1.43 13.02 -1.28
CA VAL A 86 0.97 12.55 0.02
C VAL A 86 2.15 11.86 0.72
N PRO A 87 2.62 12.35 1.88
CA PRO A 87 3.81 11.79 2.54
C PRO A 87 3.55 10.43 3.19
N SER A 88 2.30 10.17 3.60
CA SER A 88 1.91 8.93 4.26
C SER A 88 0.41 8.69 4.15
N ILE A 89 0.00 7.42 4.21
CA ILE A 89 -1.40 7.01 4.27
C ILE A 89 -1.65 6.37 5.63
N GLN A 90 -2.57 6.95 6.41
CA GLN A 90 -3.05 6.36 7.65
C GLN A 90 -4.19 5.39 7.35
N ILE A 91 -4.14 4.20 7.93
CA ILE A 91 -5.16 3.17 7.82
C ILE A 91 -5.62 2.83 9.23
N PRO A 92 -6.85 3.21 9.61
CA PRO A 92 -7.39 2.92 10.93
C PRO A 92 -7.37 1.42 11.24
N SER A 93 -7.36 1.09 12.54
CA SER A 93 -7.57 -0.28 13.02
C SER A 93 -8.84 -0.88 12.40
N LYS A 94 -8.74 -2.11 11.88
CA LYS A 94 -9.83 -2.79 11.15
C LYS A 94 -10.40 -2.00 9.96
N GLY A 95 -9.67 -0.99 9.48
CA GLY A 95 -10.05 -0.11 8.39
C GLY A 95 -9.41 -0.49 7.06
N GLN A 96 -9.74 0.27 6.02
CA GLN A 96 -9.13 0.12 4.70
C GLN A 96 -9.04 1.48 3.99
N VAL A 97 -8.13 1.55 3.03
CA VAL A 97 -7.98 2.68 2.09
C VAL A 97 -7.98 2.14 0.67
N SER A 98 -8.83 2.73 -0.18
CA SER A 98 -8.84 2.44 -1.62
C SER A 98 -7.93 3.42 -2.35
N LEU A 99 -7.04 2.88 -3.18
CA LEU A 99 -6.19 3.63 -4.07
C LEU A 99 -6.89 3.75 -5.43
N THR A 100 -7.30 4.94 -5.82
CA THR A 100 -8.17 5.18 -6.99
C THR A 100 -7.70 6.37 -7.82
N ALA A 101 -8.19 6.46 -9.06
CA ALA A 101 -7.84 7.53 -9.99
C ALA A 101 -8.27 8.91 -9.46
N ASP A 102 -9.46 9.03 -8.88
CA ASP A 102 -9.99 10.28 -8.35
C ASP A 102 -9.60 10.55 -6.88
N GLY A 103 -8.86 9.61 -6.26
CA GLY A 103 -8.44 9.66 -4.87
C GLY A 103 -6.93 9.69 -4.72
N VAL A 104 -6.44 9.00 -3.68
CA VAL A 104 -5.01 8.73 -3.50
C VAL A 104 -4.62 7.56 -4.40
N HIS A 105 -3.47 7.61 -5.05
CA HIS A 105 -2.91 6.53 -5.87
C HIS A 105 -1.39 6.53 -5.78
N LEU A 106 -0.76 5.44 -6.22
CA LEU A 106 0.69 5.38 -6.35
C LEU A 106 1.10 5.88 -7.74
N MET A 107 2.19 6.64 -7.76
CA MET A 107 2.88 7.07 -8.97
C MET A 107 4.24 6.39 -9.00
N LEU A 108 4.45 5.52 -9.99
CA LEU A 108 5.72 4.87 -10.27
C LEU A 108 6.43 5.70 -11.35
N MET A 109 7.56 6.30 -11.01
CA MET A 109 8.29 7.26 -11.83
C MET A 109 9.69 6.74 -12.18
N GLY A 110 10.18 7.10 -13.37
CA GLY A 110 11.50 6.67 -13.82
C GLY A 110 11.54 5.19 -14.16
N LEU A 111 10.52 4.70 -14.87
CA LEU A 111 10.49 3.32 -15.34
C LEU A 111 11.64 3.08 -16.32
N GLN A 112 12.67 2.35 -15.89
CA GLN A 112 13.86 2.09 -16.73
C GLN A 112 13.56 1.12 -17.88
N LYS A 113 12.65 0.17 -17.64
CA LYS A 113 12.08 -0.73 -18.66
C LYS A 113 10.61 -0.89 -18.35
N MET A 114 9.79 -0.62 -19.35
CA MET A 114 8.36 -0.86 -19.25
C MET A 114 8.09 -2.37 -19.06
N PRO A 115 7.46 -2.80 -17.96
CA PRO A 115 7.36 -4.21 -17.62
C PRO A 115 6.25 -4.94 -18.38
N TRP A 116 5.73 -4.42 -19.51
CA TRP A 116 4.61 -5.00 -20.28
C TRP A 116 4.82 -6.42 -20.83
N LYS A 117 5.98 -7.05 -20.57
CA LYS A 117 6.22 -8.47 -20.86
C LYS A 117 5.95 -9.37 -19.66
N GLU A 118 5.84 -8.79 -18.47
CA GLU A 118 5.49 -9.46 -17.23
C GLU A 118 3.97 -9.36 -17.02
N ASP A 119 3.41 -10.26 -16.23
CA ASP A 119 2.01 -10.17 -15.81
C ASP A 119 1.84 -9.32 -14.54
N PHE A 120 2.90 -9.22 -13.73
CA PHE A 120 2.90 -8.55 -12.44
C PHE A 120 4.20 -7.81 -12.15
N ILE A 121 4.13 -6.78 -11.31
CA ILE A 121 5.30 -6.15 -10.67
C ILE A 121 5.17 -6.17 -9.15
N SER A 122 6.30 -6.25 -8.44
CA SER A 122 6.30 -6.14 -6.99
C SER A 122 6.36 -4.67 -6.57
N ILE A 123 5.50 -4.30 -5.62
CA ILE A 123 5.55 -3.03 -4.90
C ILE A 123 5.68 -3.35 -3.43
N GLN A 124 6.74 -2.83 -2.81
CA GLN A 124 6.96 -2.87 -1.37
C GLN A 124 6.42 -1.59 -0.74
N PHE A 125 5.81 -1.74 0.44
CA PHE A 125 5.29 -0.66 1.27
C PHE A 125 6.02 -0.66 2.59
N ASP A 126 6.51 0.51 2.99
CA ASP A 126 7.21 0.70 4.25
C ASP A 126 6.21 1.23 5.29
N LEU A 127 6.12 0.56 6.43
CA LEU A 127 5.20 0.89 7.51
C LEU A 127 5.91 1.73 8.59
N ASN A 128 5.13 2.54 9.31
CA ASN A 128 5.66 3.43 10.36
C ASN A 128 6.27 2.70 11.56
N ASN A 129 5.98 1.41 11.72
CA ASN A 129 6.57 0.55 12.75
C ASN A 129 7.89 -0.11 12.32
N GLY A 130 8.36 0.15 11.09
CA GLY A 130 9.57 -0.44 10.51
C GLY A 130 9.35 -1.77 9.80
N ASP A 131 8.11 -2.27 9.75
CA ASP A 131 7.76 -3.44 8.95
C ASP A 131 7.67 -3.07 7.47
N GLU A 132 7.87 -4.07 6.61
CA GLU A 132 7.76 -3.95 5.16
C GLU A 132 6.77 -4.99 4.64
N VAL A 133 5.90 -4.58 3.71
CA VAL A 133 4.91 -5.47 3.10
C VAL A 133 5.01 -5.36 1.58
N THR A 134 5.21 -6.50 0.92
CA THR A 134 5.30 -6.56 -0.54
C THR A 134 4.05 -7.18 -1.14
N HIS A 135 3.57 -6.60 -2.24
CA HIS A 135 2.45 -7.14 -2.99
C HIS A 135 2.69 -7.08 -4.50
N HIS A 136 2.12 -8.05 -5.22
CA HIS A 136 2.20 -8.13 -6.67
C HIS A 136 1.04 -7.39 -7.32
N TYR A 137 1.35 -6.38 -8.13
CA TYR A 137 0.39 -5.59 -8.87
C TYR A 137 0.30 -6.07 -10.31
N GLU A 138 -0.91 -6.39 -10.76
CA GLU A 138 -1.21 -6.82 -12.13
C GLU A 138 -0.94 -5.69 -13.13
N LEU A 139 -0.24 -6.00 -14.21
CA LEU A 139 -0.03 -5.03 -15.30
C LEU A 139 -1.22 -5.05 -16.25
N ARG A 140 -2.00 -3.97 -16.27
CA ARG A 140 -3.16 -3.85 -17.17
C ARG A 140 -2.78 -3.03 -18.40
N ASP A 141 -2.64 -3.70 -19.54
CA ASP A 141 -2.49 -3.03 -20.83
C ASP A 141 -3.82 -2.40 -21.27
N ARG A 142 -3.72 -1.27 -21.97
CA ARG A 142 -4.84 -0.54 -22.59
C ARG A 142 -5.60 -1.41 -23.60
N ASN A 143 -4.96 -2.43 -24.18
CA ASN A 143 -5.60 -3.36 -25.10
C ASN A 143 -6.47 -4.43 -24.40
N GLN A 144 -6.35 -4.63 -23.09
CA GLN A 144 -7.18 -5.61 -22.37
C GLN A 144 -8.47 -5.00 -21.79
N THR A 145 -8.52 -3.69 -21.55
CA THR A 145 -9.74 -3.00 -21.08
C THR A 145 -10.74 -2.69 -22.20
N THR A 146 -10.36 -2.81 -23.47
CA THR A 146 -11.27 -2.65 -24.64
C THR A 146 -11.88 -3.97 -25.10
N GLY A 147 -11.57 -5.10 -24.45
CA GLY A 147 -12.03 -6.44 -24.83
C GLY A 147 -13.24 -6.98 -24.05
N LYS A 148 -13.80 -6.24 -23.10
CA LYS A 148 -14.93 -6.71 -22.25
C LYS A 148 -16.18 -5.85 -22.36
N GLU A 149 -16.57 -5.46 -23.57
CA GLU A 149 -17.95 -5.10 -23.94
C GLU A 149 -18.17 -5.36 -25.44
N ARG A 150 -18.20 -6.63 -25.85
CA ARG A 150 -18.86 -7.08 -27.10
C ARG A 150 -19.25 -8.53 -26.94
N GLY A 151 -20.32 -8.73 -26.19
CA GLY A 151 -20.97 -10.00 -26.00
C GLY A 151 -22.33 -9.75 -25.36
N ASP A 152 -23.30 -9.32 -26.18
CA ASP A 152 -24.65 -9.85 -26.10
C ASP A 152 -25.47 -9.47 -27.36
N HIS A 153 -25.99 -10.53 -27.98
CA HIS A 153 -27.10 -10.68 -28.93
C HIS A 153 -27.07 -9.98 -30.30
#